data_AF-A0A661IY28-F1
#
_entry.id   AF-A0A661IY28-F1
#
_cell.length_a   1.000
_cell.length_b   1.000
_cell.length_c   1.000
_cell.angle_alpha   90.00
_cell.angle_beta   90.00
_cell.angle_gamma   90.00
#
_symmetry.space_group_name_H-M   'P 1'
#
loop_
_entity.id
_entity.type
_entity.pdbx_description
1 polymer ?
#
loop_
_entity_poly.entity_id
_entity_poly.type
_entity_poly.pdbx_seq_one_letter_code
_entity_poly.pdbx_strand_id
1 'polypeptide(L)'
;MVIAQVLLLSGIEVVRYWFFPLAWWPYILIVDGLVYHRKGSSLLKHHPREFFLLLPWSVCFWLIFELFNVVLNNWHYVMVPENILQRWAGYAVCYATVLPGLFETMELLDAYGLFKKSRLRPLSDSTRWYVPFAITGLVFLLLPLVWPQYFFPLVWGIFVFLLEPLNHRLGLRSLMREWQQGTLRTFYLLLTAGAICGLWWEFWNYWTLTKWVYTVPHVGWLKIFEMPIL
;
A
#
# COMPACT_ATOMS: atom_id res chain seq x y z
N MET A 1 1.48 5.47 19.43
CA MET A 1 0.51 4.40 19.12
C MET A 1 -0.37 4.05 20.32
N VAL A 2 0.18 3.64 21.47
CA VAL A 2 -0.61 3.34 22.68
C VAL A 2 -1.43 4.54 23.16
N ILE A 3 -0.86 5.75 23.19
CA ILE A 3 -1.58 6.97 23.57
C ILE A 3 -2.76 7.25 22.62
N ALA A 4 -2.56 7.13 21.30
CA ALA A 4 -3.65 7.32 20.33
C ALA A 4 -4.77 6.29 20.52
N GLN A 5 -4.43 5.02 20.81
CA GLN A 5 -5.42 3.97 21.10
C GLN A 5 -6.15 4.19 22.43
N VAL A 6 -5.45 4.61 23.48
CA VAL A 6 -6.08 4.96 24.77
C VAL A 6 -6.99 6.19 24.60
N LEU A 7 -6.56 7.19 23.83
CA LEU A 7 -7.37 8.38 23.56
C LEU A 7 -8.58 8.07 22.66
N LEU A 8 -8.48 7.12 21.73
CA LEU A 8 -9.62 6.61 20.98
C LEU A 8 -10.68 6.02 21.93
N LEU A 9 -10.26 5.25 22.93
CA LEU A 9 -11.15 4.66 23.95
C LEU A 9 -11.70 5.68 24.93
N SER A 10 -11.05 6.84 25.09
CA SER A 10 -11.52 7.94 25.94
C SER A 10 -12.73 8.70 25.38
N GLY A 11 -13.14 8.41 24.14
CA GLY A 11 -14.33 8.99 23.52
C GLY A 11 -14.15 10.43 22.98
N ILE A 12 -12.94 11.00 23.04
CA ILE A 12 -12.66 12.35 22.53
C ILE A 12 -12.92 12.39 21.02
N GLU A 13 -13.91 13.18 20.62
CA GLU A 13 -14.42 13.21 19.25
C GLU A 13 -13.34 13.59 18.23
N VAL A 14 -12.52 14.61 18.53
CA VAL A 14 -11.41 15.04 17.66
C VAL A 14 -10.41 13.91 17.41
N VAL A 15 -10.12 13.10 18.43
CA VAL A 15 -9.20 11.96 18.28
C VAL A 15 -9.82 10.89 17.42
N ARG A 16 -11.11 10.56 17.63
CA ARG A 16 -11.84 9.60 16.81
C ARG A 16 -11.96 10.05 15.35
N TYR A 17 -12.05 11.36 15.14
CA TYR A 17 -12.15 11.99 13.83
C TYR A 17 -10.84 11.89 13.03
N TRP A 18 -9.70 12.14 13.69
CA TRP A 18 -8.38 12.14 13.09
C TRP A 18 -7.56 10.87 13.42
N PHE A 19 -8.22 9.80 13.87
CA PHE A 19 -7.53 8.64 14.42
C PHE A 19 -6.64 7.96 13.39
N PHE A 20 -7.10 7.85 12.14
CA PHE A 20 -6.38 7.17 11.08
C PHE A 20 -4.94 7.70 10.86
N PRO A 21 -4.73 9.01 10.59
CA PRO A 21 -3.36 9.54 10.49
C PRO A 21 -2.63 9.54 11.84
N LEU A 22 -3.35 9.70 12.96
CA LEU A 22 -2.75 9.60 14.31
C LEU A 22 -2.28 8.19 14.68
N ALA A 23 -2.73 7.15 13.97
CA ALA A 23 -2.27 5.78 14.12
C ALA A 23 -1.09 5.49 13.17
N TRP A 24 -1.22 5.85 11.89
CA TRP A 24 -0.22 5.57 10.85
C TRP A 24 1.12 6.26 11.07
N TRP A 25 1.13 7.56 11.36
CA TRP A 25 2.38 8.30 11.50
C TRP A 25 3.24 7.79 12.67
N PRO A 26 2.68 7.56 13.88
CA PRO A 26 3.44 6.89 14.93
C PRO A 26 3.89 5.48 14.57
N TYR A 27 3.09 4.71 13.83
CA TYR A 27 3.52 3.38 13.36
C TYR A 27 4.76 3.49 12.48
N ILE A 28 4.75 4.37 11.47
CA ILE A 28 5.89 4.62 10.58
C ILE A 28 7.15 4.99 11.38
N LEU A 29 7.04 5.94 12.32
CA LEU A 29 8.17 6.37 13.15
C LEU A 29 8.70 5.26 14.07
N ILE A 30 7.81 4.45 14.64
CA ILE A 30 8.19 3.32 15.49
C ILE A 30 8.92 2.26 14.67
N VAL A 31 8.40 1.93 13.48
CA VAL A 31 9.01 0.94 12.59
C VAL A 31 10.38 1.41 12.12
N ASP A 32 10.54 2.66 11.69
CA ASP A 32 11.86 3.22 11.33
C ASP A 32 12.85 3.11 12.49
N GLY A 33 12.42 3.46 13.71
CA GLY A 33 13.24 3.33 14.92
C GLY A 33 13.66 1.89 15.20
N LEU A 34 12.77 0.92 14.98
CA LEU A 34 13.09 -0.51 15.11
C LEU A 34 14.07 -0.97 14.03
N VAL A 35 13.90 -0.51 12.78
CA VAL A 35 14.84 -0.76 11.68
C VAL A 35 16.21 -0.20 12.04
N TYR A 36 16.27 1.05 12.52
CA TYR A 36 17.51 1.68 12.97
C TYR A 36 18.19 0.88 14.08
N HIS A 37 17.42 0.47 15.09
CA HIS A 37 17.96 -0.32 16.19
C HIS A 37 18.55 -1.66 15.71
N ARG A 38 17.94 -2.27 14.69
CA ARG A 38 18.35 -3.60 14.22
C ARG A 38 19.47 -3.57 13.17
N LYS A 39 19.44 -2.62 12.24
CA LYS A 39 20.40 -2.50 11.12
C LYS A 39 21.51 -1.47 11.38
N GLY A 40 21.31 -0.55 12.31
CA GLY A 40 22.18 0.63 12.50
C GLY A 40 21.96 1.72 11.45
N SER A 41 21.02 1.54 10.53
CA SER A 41 20.59 2.52 9.53
C SER A 41 19.08 2.45 9.34
N SER A 42 18.46 3.57 8.97
CA SER A 42 17.02 3.69 8.70
C SER A 42 16.76 4.80 7.70
N LEU A 43 15.59 4.77 7.06
CA LEU A 43 15.23 5.65 5.96
C LEU A 43 15.13 7.10 6.45
N LEU A 44 14.45 7.36 7.58
CA LEU A 44 14.32 8.72 8.13
C LEU A 44 15.65 9.33 8.56
N LYS A 45 16.55 8.52 9.15
CA LYS A 45 17.80 9.05 9.71
C LYS A 45 18.91 9.17 8.68
N HIS A 46 19.03 8.22 7.75
CA HIS A 46 20.17 8.13 6.82
C HIS A 46 19.81 8.56 5.41
N HIS A 47 18.53 8.44 5.04
CA HIS A 47 18.03 8.76 3.71
C HIS A 47 16.80 9.70 3.77
N PRO A 48 16.84 10.80 4.56
CA PRO A 48 15.65 11.63 4.81
C PRO A 48 15.06 12.20 3.52
N ARG A 49 15.89 12.51 2.52
CA ARG A 49 15.42 12.98 1.21
C ARG A 49 14.55 11.94 0.52
N GLU A 50 14.96 10.67 0.54
CA GLU A 50 14.18 9.57 -0.04
C GLU A 50 12.85 9.42 0.71
N PHE A 51 12.88 9.45 2.04
CA PHE A 51 11.66 9.42 2.87
C PHE A 51 10.69 10.56 2.50
N PHE A 52 11.15 11.81 2.47
CA PHE A 52 10.28 12.95 2.19
C PHE A 52 9.78 12.97 0.74
N LEU A 53 10.53 12.40 -0.21
CA LEU A 53 10.06 12.20 -1.58
C LEU A 53 8.96 11.13 -1.65
N LEU A 54 8.95 10.11 -0.78
CA LEU A 54 7.87 9.13 -0.75
C LEU A 54 6.51 9.76 -0.43
N LEU A 55 6.46 10.86 0.34
CA LEU A 55 5.19 11.46 0.75
C LEU A 55 4.34 11.96 -0.44
N PRO A 56 4.83 12.87 -1.31
CA PRO A 56 4.07 13.29 -2.48
C PRO A 56 3.83 12.14 -3.46
N TRP A 57 4.80 11.24 -3.65
CA TRP A 57 4.61 10.06 -4.50
C TRP A 57 3.50 9.13 -3.98
N SER A 58 3.38 9.01 -2.66
CA SER A 58 2.33 8.22 -2.01
C SER A 58 0.95 8.83 -2.25
N VAL A 59 0.84 10.16 -2.14
CA VAL A 59 -0.39 10.88 -2.48
C VAL A 59 -0.74 10.67 -3.96
N CYS A 60 0.22 10.88 -4.87
CA CYS A 60 0.01 10.67 -6.30
C CYS A 60 -0.42 9.23 -6.63
N PHE A 61 0.26 8.25 -6.02
CA PHE A 61 -0.04 6.83 -6.21
C PHE A 61 -1.48 6.51 -5.77
N TRP A 62 -1.90 6.99 -4.59
CA TRP A 62 -3.26 6.77 -4.12
C TRP A 62 -4.31 7.47 -4.98
N LEU A 63 -4.04 8.69 -5.44
CA LEU A 63 -4.95 9.44 -6.32
C LEU A 63 -5.22 8.73 -7.65
N ILE A 64 -4.29 7.89 -8.13
CA ILE A 64 -4.55 7.06 -9.32
C ILE A 64 -5.62 6.00 -9.01
N PHE A 65 -5.61 5.39 -7.82
CA PHE A 65 -6.66 4.45 -7.41
C PHE A 65 -7.99 5.16 -7.13
N GLU A 66 -7.97 6.39 -6.62
CA GLU A 66 -9.18 7.22 -6.55
C GLU A 66 -9.78 7.47 -7.94
N LEU A 67 -8.94 7.71 -8.96
CA LEU A 67 -9.41 7.87 -10.34
C LEU A 67 -10.08 6.59 -10.87
N PHE A 68 -9.50 5.42 -10.60
CA PHE A 68 -10.18 4.14 -10.89
C PHE A 68 -11.50 4.03 -10.12
N ASN A 69 -11.51 4.43 -8.85
CA ASN A 69 -12.68 4.35 -7.99
C ASN A 69 -13.86 5.21 -8.46
N VAL A 70 -13.62 6.28 -9.24
CA VAL A 70 -14.71 7.03 -9.91
C VAL A 70 -15.56 6.12 -10.82
N VAL A 71 -14.92 5.14 -11.48
CA VAL A 71 -15.60 4.17 -12.33
C VAL A 71 -16.08 2.96 -11.51
N LEU A 72 -15.20 2.42 -10.66
CA LEU A 72 -15.47 1.19 -9.91
C LEU A 72 -16.54 1.38 -8.83
N ASN A 73 -16.58 2.56 -8.19
CA ASN A 73 -17.42 2.88 -7.04
C ASN A 73 -17.29 1.84 -5.91
N ASN A 74 -16.06 1.38 -5.66
CA ASN A 74 -15.75 0.33 -4.70
C ASN A 74 -15.70 0.82 -3.25
N TRP A 75 -15.34 2.09 -3.04
CA TRP A 75 -15.35 2.69 -1.71
C TRP A 75 -15.79 4.15 -1.77
N HIS A 76 -16.30 4.64 -0.65
CA HIS A 76 -16.63 6.05 -0.48
C HIS A 76 -16.32 6.50 0.95
N TYR A 77 -15.98 7.77 1.11
CA TYR A 77 -15.64 8.36 2.40
C TYR A 77 -16.88 8.90 3.10
N VAL A 78 -17.02 8.59 4.39
CA VAL A 78 -18.11 9.05 5.24
C VAL A 78 -17.58 9.91 6.38
N MET A 79 -18.41 10.83 6.88
CA MET A 79 -18.08 11.72 8.01
C MET A 79 -16.79 12.53 7.80
N VAL A 80 -16.52 12.95 6.56
CA VAL A 80 -15.36 13.79 6.20
C VAL A 80 -15.62 15.28 6.50
N PRO A 81 -14.58 16.12 6.71
CA PRO A 81 -14.77 17.53 7.05
C PRO A 81 -15.61 18.25 6.01
N GLU A 82 -16.57 19.07 6.43
CA GLU A 82 -17.34 19.92 5.50
C GLU A 82 -16.44 20.99 4.86
N ASN A 83 -15.49 21.52 5.64
CA ASN A 83 -14.50 22.46 5.13
C ASN A 83 -13.60 21.80 4.09
N ILE A 84 -13.62 22.33 2.87
CA ILE A 84 -12.92 21.78 1.70
C ILE A 84 -11.40 21.74 1.93
N LEU A 85 -10.81 22.82 2.47
CA LEU A 85 -9.38 22.89 2.70
C LEU A 85 -8.93 21.85 3.73
N GLN A 86 -9.68 21.74 4.83
CA GLN A 86 -9.42 20.73 5.87
C GLN A 86 -9.57 19.30 5.33
N ARG A 87 -10.58 19.06 4.48
CA ARG A 87 -10.78 17.75 3.83
C ARG A 87 -9.60 17.37 2.95
N TRP A 88 -9.19 18.25 2.03
CA TRP A 88 -8.06 17.97 1.13
C TRP A 88 -6.72 17.85 1.88
N ALA A 89 -6.50 18.67 2.90
CA ALA A 89 -5.33 18.51 3.77
C ALA A 89 -5.35 17.16 4.49
N GLY A 90 -6.52 16.74 5.00
CA GLY A 90 -6.71 15.43 5.62
C GLY A 90 -6.41 14.28 4.66
N TYR A 91 -6.94 14.33 3.44
CA TYR A 91 -6.63 13.35 2.40
C TYR A 91 -5.14 13.30 2.09
N ALA A 92 -4.48 14.45 1.91
CA ALA A 92 -3.05 14.47 1.65
C ALA A 92 -2.24 13.83 2.79
N VAL A 93 -2.59 14.12 4.05
CA VAL A 93 -1.92 13.55 5.23
C VAL A 93 -2.14 12.04 5.34
N CYS A 94 -3.34 11.55 5.04
CA CYS A 94 -3.66 10.12 5.06
C CYS A 94 -3.01 9.37 3.87
N TYR A 95 -3.13 9.90 2.66
CA TYR A 95 -2.59 9.25 1.46
C TYR A 95 -1.07 9.26 1.43
N ALA A 96 -0.43 10.22 2.11
CA ALA A 96 1.02 10.26 2.28
C ALA A 96 1.58 9.09 3.10
N THR A 97 0.76 8.30 3.81
CA THR A 97 1.25 7.21 4.67
C THR A 97 1.42 5.87 3.94
N VAL A 98 0.80 5.68 2.77
CA VAL A 98 0.76 4.39 2.05
C VAL A 98 2.17 3.87 1.75
N LEU A 99 2.96 4.63 0.98
CA LEU A 99 4.31 4.18 0.59
C LEU A 99 5.29 4.16 1.76
N PRO A 100 5.36 5.17 2.65
CA PRO A 100 6.21 5.09 3.84
C PRO A 100 5.86 3.90 4.72
N GLY A 101 4.57 3.65 4.99
CA GLY A 101 4.12 2.50 5.77
C GLY A 101 4.56 1.18 5.13
N LEU A 102 4.40 1.04 3.81
CA LEU A 102 4.82 -0.14 3.07
C LEU A 102 6.33 -0.37 3.13
N PHE A 103 7.13 0.65 2.80
CA PHE A 103 8.59 0.52 2.71
C PHE A 103 9.25 0.35 4.08
N GLU A 104 8.82 1.07 5.11
CA GLU A 104 9.33 0.87 6.48
C GLU A 104 9.02 -0.55 6.98
N THR A 105 7.80 -1.03 6.76
CA THR A 105 7.42 -2.40 7.12
C THR A 105 8.26 -3.41 6.36
N MET A 106 8.47 -3.20 5.05
CA MET A 106 9.33 -4.06 4.23
C MET A 106 10.78 -4.07 4.76
N GLU A 107 11.33 -2.91 5.10
CA GLU A 107 12.69 -2.80 5.65
C GLU A 107 12.85 -3.48 7.00
N LEU A 108 11.80 -3.44 7.84
CA LEU A 108 11.75 -4.17 9.10
C LEU A 108 11.78 -5.68 8.87
N LEU A 109 10.94 -6.19 7.98
CA LEU A 109 10.94 -7.62 7.63
C LEU A 109 12.29 -8.06 7.05
N ASP A 110 12.92 -7.21 6.24
CA ASP A 110 14.28 -7.44 5.74
C ASP A 110 15.33 -7.42 6.87
N ALA A 111 15.21 -6.53 7.86
CA ALA A 111 16.08 -6.45 9.02
C ALA A 111 16.12 -7.76 9.82
N TYR A 112 14.96 -8.40 9.97
CA TYR A 112 14.84 -9.72 10.58
C TYR A 112 15.22 -10.87 9.65
N GLY A 113 15.53 -10.58 8.39
CA GLY A 113 16.04 -11.54 7.44
C GLY A 113 15.00 -12.50 6.89
N LEU A 114 13.73 -12.08 6.84
CA LEU A 114 12.70 -12.88 6.18
C LEU A 114 13.06 -13.14 4.72
N PHE A 115 12.70 -14.35 4.28
CA PHE A 115 12.93 -14.85 2.93
C PHE A 115 14.40 -14.83 2.45
N LYS A 116 15.41 -14.68 3.33
CA LYS A 116 16.84 -14.73 2.94
C LYS A 116 17.24 -16.03 2.22
N LYS A 117 16.53 -17.11 2.52
CA LYS A 117 16.75 -18.44 1.93
C LYS A 117 15.85 -18.74 0.74
N SER A 118 15.02 -17.79 0.28
CA SER A 118 14.19 -18.00 -0.90
C SER A 118 15.09 -18.18 -2.11
N ARG A 119 15.07 -19.39 -2.70
CA ARG A 119 15.75 -19.71 -3.94
C ARG A 119 14.73 -20.22 -4.93
N LEU A 120 14.79 -19.68 -6.14
CA LEU A 120 13.95 -20.05 -7.26
C LEU A 120 14.84 -20.42 -8.44
N ARG A 121 14.26 -21.15 -9.39
CA ARG A 121 14.93 -21.41 -10.66
C ARG A 121 15.17 -20.07 -11.38
N PRO A 122 16.43 -19.76 -11.75
CA PRO A 122 16.75 -18.56 -12.51
C PRO A 122 15.93 -18.43 -13.80
N LEU A 123 15.45 -17.23 -14.07
CA LEU A 123 14.77 -16.90 -15.33
C LEU A 123 15.80 -16.76 -16.45
N SER A 124 15.90 -17.76 -17.34
CA SER A 124 16.96 -17.82 -18.36
C SER A 124 16.76 -16.89 -19.58
N ASP A 125 15.56 -16.33 -19.76
CA ASP A 125 15.26 -15.30 -20.77
C ASP A 125 14.10 -14.41 -20.32
N SER A 126 14.43 -13.29 -19.68
CA SER A 126 13.44 -12.34 -19.16
C SER A 126 12.70 -11.58 -20.26
N THR A 127 13.33 -11.39 -21.43
CA THR A 127 12.77 -10.57 -22.52
C THR A 127 11.56 -11.26 -23.14
N ARG A 128 11.53 -12.60 -23.17
CA ARG A 128 10.35 -13.39 -23.57
C ARG A 128 9.10 -13.07 -22.74
N TRP A 129 9.28 -12.59 -21.52
CA TRP A 129 8.19 -12.27 -20.62
C TRP A 129 7.67 -10.84 -20.77
N TYR A 130 8.33 -9.97 -21.54
CA TYR A 130 7.88 -8.59 -21.71
C TYR A 130 6.48 -8.50 -22.33
N VAL A 131 6.23 -9.26 -23.40
CA VAL A 131 4.94 -9.26 -24.10
C VAL A 131 3.85 -9.89 -23.22
N PRO A 132 4.03 -11.08 -22.61
CA PRO A 132 3.09 -11.62 -21.63
C PRO A 132 2.75 -10.63 -20.51
N PHE A 133 3.75 -10.01 -19.88
CA PHE A 133 3.53 -9.04 -18.82
C PHE A 133 2.74 -7.82 -19.31
N ALA A 134 3.09 -7.26 -20.47
CA ALA A 134 2.38 -6.13 -21.04
C ALA A 134 0.91 -6.47 -21.37
N ILE A 135 0.65 -7.65 -21.95
CA ILE A 135 -0.71 -8.13 -22.22
C ILE A 135 -1.49 -8.32 -20.92
N THR A 136 -0.90 -8.98 -19.91
CA THR A 136 -1.53 -9.15 -18.61
C THR A 136 -1.85 -7.81 -17.95
N GLY A 137 -0.91 -6.87 -17.98
CA GLY A 137 -1.12 -5.52 -17.45
C GLY A 137 -2.22 -4.76 -18.19
N LEU A 138 -2.31 -4.90 -19.51
CA LEU A 138 -3.38 -4.29 -20.31
C LEU A 138 -4.74 -4.93 -20.00
N VAL A 139 -4.81 -6.25 -19.85
CA VAL A 139 -6.02 -6.96 -19.42
C VAL A 139 -6.44 -6.49 -18.02
N PHE A 140 -5.49 -6.34 -17.10
CA PHE A 140 -5.74 -5.85 -15.74
C PHE A 140 -6.19 -4.40 -15.72
N LEU A 141 -5.82 -3.60 -16.72
CA LEU A 141 -6.27 -2.22 -16.89
C LEU A 141 -7.67 -2.13 -17.49
N LEU A 142 -7.95 -2.91 -18.54
CA LEU A 142 -9.18 -2.79 -19.31
C LEU A 142 -10.38 -3.50 -18.67
N LEU A 143 -10.19 -4.71 -18.11
CA LEU A 143 -11.30 -5.48 -17.57
C LEU A 143 -12.04 -4.79 -16.41
N PRO A 144 -11.36 -4.15 -15.43
CA PRO A 144 -12.05 -3.40 -14.37
C PRO A 144 -12.86 -2.22 -14.91
N LEU A 145 -12.47 -1.63 -16.04
CA LEU A 145 -13.17 -0.49 -16.64
C LEU A 145 -14.40 -0.92 -17.43
N VAL A 146 -14.37 -2.11 -18.04
CA VAL A 146 -15.49 -2.66 -18.83
C VAL A 146 -16.48 -3.42 -17.95
N TRP A 147 -15.99 -4.25 -17.03
CA TRP A 147 -16.79 -5.04 -16.09
C TRP A 147 -16.30 -4.83 -14.65
N PRO A 148 -16.54 -3.64 -14.07
CA PRO A 148 -16.10 -3.28 -12.73
C PRO A 148 -16.61 -4.24 -11.66
N GLN A 149 -17.82 -4.79 -11.84
CA GLN A 149 -18.47 -5.64 -10.83
C GLN A 149 -17.71 -6.93 -10.50
N TYR A 150 -16.90 -7.44 -11.44
CA TYR A 150 -16.17 -8.71 -11.26
C TYR A 150 -14.66 -8.53 -11.24
N PHE A 151 -14.15 -7.61 -12.05
CA PHE A 151 -12.70 -7.50 -12.28
C PHE A 151 -12.04 -6.39 -11.48
N PHE A 152 -12.76 -5.68 -10.61
CA PHE A 152 -12.17 -4.63 -9.80
C PHE A 152 -10.89 -5.03 -9.03
N PRO A 153 -10.67 -6.28 -8.54
CA PRO A 153 -9.45 -6.60 -7.83
C PRO A 153 -8.19 -6.52 -8.71
N LEU A 154 -8.33 -6.58 -10.04
CA LEU A 154 -7.20 -6.56 -10.95
C LEU A 154 -6.47 -5.21 -10.96
N VAL A 155 -7.12 -4.11 -10.53
CA VAL A 155 -6.49 -2.77 -10.54
C VAL A 155 -5.19 -2.71 -9.74
N TRP A 156 -5.09 -3.49 -8.66
CA TRP A 156 -3.91 -3.55 -7.80
C TRP A 156 -2.67 -4.13 -8.50
N GLY A 157 -2.86 -4.97 -9.53
CA GLY A 157 -1.78 -5.61 -10.27
C GLY A 157 -1.31 -4.83 -11.52
N ILE A 158 -2.05 -3.81 -11.96
CA ILE A 158 -1.80 -3.09 -13.23
C ILE A 158 -0.34 -2.62 -13.32
N PHE A 159 0.12 -1.87 -12.32
CA PHE A 159 1.44 -1.26 -12.35
C PHE A 159 2.57 -2.28 -12.26
N VAL A 160 2.38 -3.38 -11.54
CA VAL A 160 3.37 -4.46 -11.47
C VAL A 160 3.59 -5.04 -12.87
N PHE A 161 2.53 -5.42 -13.57
CA PHE A 161 2.65 -6.05 -14.88
C PHE A 161 3.09 -5.09 -15.98
N LEU A 162 2.63 -3.83 -15.96
CA LEU A 162 3.00 -2.84 -16.97
C LEU A 162 4.41 -2.26 -16.78
N LEU A 163 4.82 -1.95 -15.54
CA LEU A 163 6.07 -1.25 -15.28
C LEU A 163 7.26 -2.19 -15.11
N GLU A 164 7.07 -3.44 -14.68
CA GLU A 164 8.19 -4.33 -14.40
C GLU A 164 9.06 -4.64 -15.65
N PRO A 165 8.50 -4.93 -16.86
CA PRO A 165 9.30 -5.05 -18.07
C PRO A 165 10.04 -3.76 -18.46
N LEU A 166 9.43 -2.59 -18.20
CA LEU A 166 10.04 -1.29 -18.48
C LEU A 166 11.21 -1.02 -17.52
N ASN A 167 11.03 -1.26 -16.23
CA ASN A 167 12.07 -1.14 -15.22
C ASN A 167 13.26 -2.05 -15.55
N HIS A 168 12.98 -3.30 -15.92
CA HIS A 168 14.00 -4.26 -16.34
C HIS A 168 14.77 -3.74 -17.57
N ARG A 169 14.06 -3.26 -18.60
CA ARG A 169 14.64 -2.74 -19.86
C ARG A 169 15.46 -1.47 -19.65
N LEU A 170 15.02 -0.57 -18.76
CA LEU A 170 15.69 0.71 -18.48
C LEU A 170 16.88 0.57 -17.52
N GLY A 171 17.16 -0.64 -17.03
CA GLY A 171 18.28 -0.86 -16.11
C GLY A 171 18.01 -0.51 -14.65
N LEU A 172 16.75 -0.19 -14.30
CA LEU A 172 16.32 0.18 -12.96
C LEU A 172 16.21 -1.04 -12.03
N ARG A 173 15.87 -0.80 -10.76
CA ARG A 173 15.53 -1.88 -9.81
C ARG A 173 14.31 -2.65 -10.35
N SER A 174 14.41 -3.97 -10.41
CA SER A 174 13.48 -4.83 -11.14
C SER A 174 13.37 -6.20 -10.45
N LEU A 175 12.13 -6.65 -10.23
CA LEU A 175 11.83 -7.98 -9.70
C LEU A 175 12.16 -9.10 -10.70
N MET A 176 12.00 -8.85 -12.01
CA MET A 176 12.44 -9.76 -13.06
C MET A 176 13.95 -9.97 -13.02
N ARG A 177 14.73 -8.93 -12.71
CA ARG A 177 16.19 -9.04 -12.54
C ARG A 177 16.56 -9.88 -11.32
N GLU A 178 15.87 -9.70 -10.19
CA GLU A 178 16.05 -10.59 -9.04
C GLU A 178 15.72 -12.05 -9.43
N TRP A 179 14.66 -12.26 -10.21
CA TRP A 179 14.28 -13.60 -10.65
C TRP A 179 15.32 -14.23 -11.57
N GLN A 180 15.97 -13.47 -12.45
CA GLN A 180 17.13 -13.94 -13.23
C GLN A 180 18.27 -14.40 -12.32
N GLN A 181 18.42 -13.80 -11.14
CA GLN A 181 19.42 -14.19 -10.15
C GLN A 181 18.97 -15.37 -9.26
N GLY A 182 17.77 -15.92 -9.52
CA GLY A 182 17.22 -17.05 -8.78
C GLY A 182 16.59 -16.67 -7.44
N THR A 183 16.13 -15.42 -7.27
CA THR A 183 15.45 -14.97 -6.06
C THR A 183 14.25 -14.09 -6.38
N LEU A 184 13.22 -14.11 -5.53
CA LEU A 184 12.10 -13.15 -5.57
C LEU A 184 11.89 -12.58 -4.17
N ARG A 185 12.99 -12.40 -3.44
CA ARG A 185 12.96 -12.01 -2.03
C ARG A 185 12.25 -10.67 -1.84
N THR A 186 12.56 -9.67 -2.65
CA THR A 186 11.93 -8.35 -2.54
C THR A 186 10.44 -8.43 -2.83
N PHE A 187 10.01 -9.25 -3.80
CA PHE A 187 8.60 -9.48 -4.07
C PHE A 187 7.86 -10.06 -2.86
N TYR A 188 8.42 -11.08 -2.20
CA TYR A 188 7.80 -11.67 -1.00
C TYR A 188 7.77 -10.72 0.19
N LEU A 189 8.82 -9.90 0.35
CA LEU A 189 8.85 -8.86 1.39
C LEU A 189 7.79 -7.79 1.12
N LEU A 190 7.65 -7.31 -0.11
CA LEU A 190 6.60 -6.35 -0.50
C LEU A 190 5.20 -6.93 -0.31
N LEU A 191 4.98 -8.18 -0.70
CA LEU A 191 3.68 -8.85 -0.53
C LEU A 191 3.33 -9.00 0.96
N THR A 192 4.29 -9.39 1.78
CA THR A 192 4.10 -9.58 3.23
C THR A 192 3.92 -8.23 3.93
N ALA A 193 4.72 -7.23 3.57
CA ALA A 193 4.58 -5.87 4.08
C ALA A 193 3.23 -5.27 3.69
N GLY A 194 2.79 -5.47 2.45
CA GLY A 194 1.47 -5.06 1.97
C GLY A 194 0.34 -5.75 2.73
N ALA A 195 0.45 -7.04 3.00
CA ALA A 195 -0.55 -7.78 3.80
C ALA A 195 -0.62 -7.26 5.25
N ILE A 196 0.53 -7.02 5.90
CA ILE A 196 0.59 -6.42 7.24
C ILE A 196 0.00 -5.01 7.23
N CYS A 197 0.39 -4.18 6.26
CA CYS A 197 -0.12 -2.83 6.13
C CYS A 197 -1.63 -2.84 5.87
N GLY A 198 -2.13 -3.71 4.99
CA GLY A 198 -3.56 -3.86 4.72
C GLY A 198 -4.35 -4.26 5.96
N LEU A 199 -3.82 -5.16 6.79
CA LEU A 199 -4.44 -5.53 8.06
C LEU A 199 -4.54 -4.32 9.01
N TRP A 200 -3.46 -3.55 9.16
CA TRP A 200 -3.48 -2.33 9.99
C TRP A 200 -4.35 -1.23 9.40
N TRP A 201 -4.39 -1.12 8.07
CA TRP A 201 -5.21 -0.20 7.31
C TRP A 201 -6.69 -0.41 7.63
N GLU A 202 -7.16 -1.65 7.52
CA GLU A 202 -8.52 -2.05 7.88
C GLU A 202 -8.82 -1.89 9.37
N PHE A 203 -7.89 -2.32 10.23
CA PHE A 203 -8.07 -2.23 11.67
C PHE A 203 -8.24 -0.77 12.13
N TRP A 204 -7.39 0.15 11.68
CA TRP A 204 -7.51 1.56 12.08
C TRP A 204 -8.68 2.28 11.42
N ASN A 205 -9.06 1.89 10.20
CA ASN A 205 -10.26 2.40 9.53
C ASN A 205 -11.54 2.06 10.27
N TYR A 206 -11.62 0.84 10.84
CA TYR A 206 -12.80 0.38 11.55
C TYR A 206 -13.19 1.29 12.73
N TRP A 207 -12.19 1.75 13.48
CA TRP A 207 -12.38 2.52 14.71
C TRP A 207 -12.56 4.03 14.51
N THR A 208 -12.07 4.57 13.39
CA THR A 208 -12.14 6.02 13.11
C THR A 208 -13.56 6.42 12.72
N LEU A 209 -13.94 7.65 13.09
CA LEU A 209 -15.25 8.20 12.75
C LEU A 209 -15.29 8.62 11.28
N THR A 210 -14.23 9.28 10.79
CA THR A 210 -14.01 9.53 9.37
C THR A 210 -13.32 8.31 8.77
N LYS A 211 -14.03 7.57 7.91
CA LYS A 211 -13.57 6.32 7.31
C LYS A 211 -14.00 6.19 5.85
N TRP A 212 -13.37 5.27 5.12
CA TRP A 212 -13.99 4.75 3.90
C TRP A 212 -14.82 3.52 4.21
N VAL A 213 -15.91 3.36 3.47
CA VAL A 213 -16.80 2.19 3.54
C VAL A 213 -16.78 1.52 2.18
N TYR A 214 -16.68 0.20 2.17
CA TYR A 214 -16.67 -0.60 0.95
C TYR A 214 -18.07 -0.81 0.40
N THR A 215 -18.21 -0.58 -0.89
CA THR A 215 -19.38 -0.86 -1.73
C THR A 215 -18.98 -1.87 -2.80
N VAL A 216 -18.64 -3.07 -2.36
CA VAL A 216 -18.22 -4.16 -3.26
C VAL A 216 -19.44 -4.96 -3.73
N PRO A 217 -19.66 -5.11 -5.04
CA PRO A 217 -20.72 -5.95 -5.58
C PRO A 217 -20.60 -7.40 -5.09
N HIS A 218 -21.73 -8.02 -4.76
CA HIS A 218 -21.88 -9.46 -4.48
C HIS A 218 -21.24 -10.02 -3.19
N VAL A 219 -20.31 -9.29 -2.55
CA VAL A 219 -19.51 -9.80 -1.41
C VAL A 219 -19.67 -8.97 -0.12
N GLY A 220 -20.54 -7.96 -0.11
CA GLY A 220 -20.72 -7.06 1.04
C GLY A 220 -21.21 -7.67 2.36
N TRP A 221 -21.50 -8.98 2.41
CA TRP A 221 -22.12 -9.68 3.56
C TRP A 221 -21.12 -10.46 4.44
N LEU A 222 -19.94 -10.83 3.92
CA LEU A 222 -18.84 -11.43 4.69
C LEU A 222 -17.74 -10.39 4.84
N LYS A 223 -17.55 -9.83 6.04
CA LYS A 223 -16.56 -8.78 6.27
C LYS A 223 -15.54 -9.18 7.33
N ILE A 224 -14.26 -8.90 7.08
CA ILE A 224 -13.23 -8.76 8.11
C ILE A 224 -13.05 -7.26 8.30
N PHE A 225 -13.56 -6.73 9.41
CA PHE A 225 -13.75 -5.29 9.62
C PHE A 225 -14.69 -4.66 8.59
N GLU A 226 -14.22 -3.67 7.82
CA GLU A 226 -15.01 -3.08 6.72
C GLU A 226 -14.78 -3.84 5.40
N MET A 227 -13.63 -4.50 5.22
CA MET A 227 -13.27 -5.21 3.99
C MET A 227 -14.12 -6.47 3.78
N PRO A 228 -14.81 -6.61 2.64
CA PRO A 228 -15.48 -7.84 2.27
C PRO A 228 -14.46 -8.94 1.90
N ILE A 229 -14.69 -10.17 2.36
CA ILE A 229 -13.84 -11.33 2.05
C ILE A 229 -14.13 -11.76 0.62
N LEU A 230 -13.24 -11.44 -0.31
CA LEU A 230 -13.32 -11.84 -1.73
C LEU A 230 -13.37 -13.36 -1.93
#